data_AF-A0A352EDU8-F1
#
_entry.id   AF-A0A352EDU8-F1
#
_cell.length_a   1.000
_cell.length_b   1.000
_cell.length_c   1.000
_cell.angle_alpha   90.00
_cell.angle_beta   90.00
_cell.angle_gamma   90.00
#
_symmetry.space_group_name_H-M   'P 1'
#
loop_
_entity.id
_entity.type
_entity.pdbx_description
1 polymer ?
#
loop_
_entity_poly.entity_id
_entity_poly.type
_entity_poly.pdbx_seq_one_letter_code
_entity_poly.pdbx_strand_id
1 'polypeptide(L)'
;RDFHAGPIFMEDASCGAHQWIIEFEKTPKDLKAFTHSLDQSIQSLNSDYGAKRKSGLVLGPLELVIARDFLFHDWLKLKGKLGGQNKIPRLSNNRLFMEQFIALNRRLDVPV
;
A
#
# COMPACT_ATOMS: atom_id res chain seq x y z
N ARG A 1 5.17 -9.52 5.81
CA ARG A 1 6.04 -10.16 4.80
C ARG A 1 6.49 -9.12 3.79
N ASP A 2 5.59 -8.59 2.96
CA ASP A 2 5.91 -7.60 1.93
C ASP A 2 4.85 -6.49 1.86
N PHE A 3 5.20 -5.38 1.20
CA PHE A 3 4.31 -4.23 1.03
C PHE A 3 4.70 -3.36 -0.17
N HIS A 4 3.74 -2.54 -0.59
CA HIS A 4 3.91 -1.40 -1.47
C HIS A 4 3.08 -0.21 -0.98
N ALA A 5 3.61 1.01 -1.11
CA ALA A 5 2.92 2.26 -0.81
C ALA A 5 2.86 3.16 -2.06
N GLY A 6 1.77 3.90 -2.20
CA GLY A 6 1.60 4.87 -3.29
C GLY A 6 0.54 5.93 -2.98
N PRO A 7 0.45 6.99 -3.79
CA PRO A 7 -0.50 8.07 -3.57
C PRO A 7 -1.91 7.68 -4.00
N ILE A 8 -2.92 8.13 -3.26
CA ILE A 8 -4.27 8.40 -3.76
C ILE A 8 -4.27 9.88 -4.12
N PHE A 9 -4.50 10.16 -5.41
CA PHE A 9 -4.61 11.54 -5.86
C PHE A 9 -5.99 12.10 -5.50
N MET A 10 -6.05 13.41 -5.31
CA MET A 10 -7.32 14.11 -5.12
C MET A 10 -8.15 13.97 -6.40
N GLU A 11 -9.32 13.35 -6.28
CA GLU A 11 -10.38 13.44 -7.28
C GLU A 11 -11.47 14.35 -6.72
N ASP A 12 -11.88 15.35 -7.51
CA ASP A 12 -12.85 16.37 -7.13
C ASP A 12 -12.51 17.10 -5.80
N ALA A 13 -13.47 17.15 -4.86
CA ALA A 13 -13.37 17.82 -3.57
C ALA A 13 -12.80 16.95 -2.44
N SER A 14 -12.23 15.78 -2.77
CA SER A 14 -11.61 14.88 -1.78
C SER A 14 -10.14 15.25 -1.52
N CYS A 15 -9.67 15.07 -0.29
CA CYS A 15 -8.24 15.16 0.03
C CYS A 15 -7.49 13.93 -0.50
N GLY A 16 -6.20 14.10 -0.84
CA GLY A 16 -5.36 12.98 -1.26
C GLY A 16 -5.06 12.08 -0.06
N ALA A 17 -4.47 10.91 -0.29
CA ALA A 17 -4.07 10.04 0.81
C ALA A 17 -2.86 9.18 0.41
N HIS A 18 -2.28 8.49 1.38
CA HIS A 18 -1.38 7.39 1.10
C HIS A 18 -2.17 6.08 1.16
N GLN A 19 -1.98 5.22 0.16
CA GLN A 19 -2.49 3.87 0.17
C GLN A 19 -1.34 2.89 0.36
N TRP A 20 -1.56 1.91 1.23
CA TRP A 20 -0.61 0.85 1.54
C TRP A 20 -1.29 -0.48 1.26
N ILE A 21 -0.64 -1.33 0.49
CA ILE A 21 -1.03 -2.74 0.35
C ILE A 21 0.02 -3.61 1.03
N ILE A 22 -0.42 -4.42 2.00
CA ILE A 22 0.48 -5.18 2.88
C ILE A 22 0.09 -6.66 2.88
N GLU A 23 1.06 -7.52 2.58
CA GLU A 23 0.98 -8.97 2.78
C GLU A 23 1.52 -9.28 4.19
N PHE A 24 0.59 -9.53 5.10
CA PHE A 24 0.92 -9.88 6.48
C PHE A 24 1.34 -11.34 6.58
N GLU A 25 2.38 -11.62 7.36
CA GLU A 25 2.67 -13.01 7.76
C GLU A 25 1.68 -13.47 8.85
N LYS A 26 1.33 -12.55 9.75
CA LYS A 26 0.25 -12.68 10.70
C LYS A 26 -0.54 -11.39 10.72
N THR A 27 -1.78 -11.45 10.28
CA THR A 27 -2.67 -10.28 10.25
C THR A 27 -2.88 -9.74 11.67
N PRO A 28 -2.78 -8.41 11.89
CA PRO A 28 -3.08 -7.81 13.18
C PRO A 28 -4.51 -8.11 13.62
N LYS A 29 -4.72 -8.33 14.93
CA LYS A 29 -6.06 -8.51 15.49
C LYS A 29 -6.93 -7.26 15.34
N ASP A 30 -6.31 -6.09 15.40
CA ASP A 30 -6.96 -4.79 15.19
C ASP A 30 -6.22 -4.03 14.08
N LEU A 31 -6.83 -4.02 12.90
CA LEU A 31 -6.32 -3.33 11.73
C LEU A 31 -6.41 -1.81 11.87
N LYS A 32 -7.41 -1.28 12.59
CA LYS A 32 -7.56 0.16 12.77
C LYS A 32 -6.43 0.69 13.66
N ALA A 33 -6.13 -0.02 14.75
CA ALA A 33 -5.02 0.32 15.62
C ALA A 33 -3.67 0.24 14.86
N PHE A 34 -3.48 -0.81 14.05
CA PHE A 34 -2.28 -0.94 13.22
C PHE A 34 -2.14 0.23 12.22
N THR A 35 -3.19 0.54 11.46
CA THR A 35 -3.21 1.65 10.48
C THR A 35 -2.93 2.99 11.15
N HIS A 36 -3.51 3.23 12.34
CA HIS A 36 -3.26 4.44 13.11
C HIS A 36 -1.80 4.55 13.56
N SER A 37 -1.22 3.46 14.10
CA SER A 37 0.17 3.43 14.52
C SER A 37 1.14 3.62 13.35
N LEU A 38 0.80 3.08 12.17
CA LEU A 38 1.57 3.29 10.94
C LEU A 38 1.52 4.76 10.51
N ASP A 39 0.33 5.36 10.45
CA ASP A 39 0.14 6.78 10.11
C ASP A 39 0.93 7.69 11.06
N GLN A 40 0.84 7.46 12.38
CA GLN A 40 1.60 8.21 13.39
C GLN A 40 3.12 8.06 13.23
N SER A 41 3.58 6.85 12.94
CA SER A 41 5.01 6.59 12.73
C SER A 41 5.53 7.38 11.52
N ILE A 42 4.78 7.42 10.42
CA ILE A 42 5.13 8.20 9.23
C ILE A 42 5.16 9.70 9.56
N GLN A 43 4.17 10.22 10.29
CA GLN A 43 4.14 11.63 10.73
C GLN A 43 5.36 11.98 11.59
N SER A 44 5.82 11.06 12.45
CA SER A 44 6.99 11.29 13.30
C SER A 44 8.31 11.29 12.52
N LEU A 45 8.41 10.49 11.46
CA LEU A 45 9.61 10.33 10.63
C LEU A 45 9.68 11.34 9.48
N ASN A 46 8.54 11.91 9.07
CA ASN A 46 8.45 12.86 7.97
C ASN A 46 7.57 14.05 8.38
N SER A 47 8.22 15.17 8.71
CA SER A 47 7.57 16.40 9.16
C SER A 47 6.66 17.03 8.09
N ASP A 48 7.00 16.94 6.80
CA ASP A 48 6.15 17.43 5.70
C ASP A 48 4.86 16.61 5.58
N TYR A 49 4.96 15.28 5.71
CA TYR A 49 3.79 14.41 5.80
C TYR A 49 2.93 14.76 7.01
N GLY A 50 3.57 14.91 8.19
CA GLY A 50 2.90 15.34 9.42
C GLY A 50 2.14 16.66 9.27
N ALA A 51 2.77 17.67 8.66
CA ALA A 51 2.15 18.98 8.43
C ALA A 51 0.90 18.88 7.52
N LYS A 52 0.99 18.15 6.41
CA LYS A 52 -0.12 17.94 5.46
C LYS A 52 -1.25 17.11 6.07
N ARG A 53 -0.91 16.12 6.90
CA ARG A 53 -1.84 15.21 7.56
C ARG A 53 -2.59 15.86 8.72
N LYS A 54 -1.95 16.79 9.46
CA LYS A 54 -2.51 17.46 10.65
C LYS A 54 -3.77 18.26 10.35
N SER A 55 -3.86 18.91 9.20
CA SER A 55 -5.07 19.65 8.80
C SER A 55 -6.18 18.74 8.28
N GLY A 56 -5.83 17.55 7.76
CA GLY A 56 -6.75 16.65 7.08
C GLY A 56 -7.34 17.21 5.77
N LEU A 57 -7.00 18.44 5.38
CA LEU A 57 -7.56 19.12 4.21
C LEU A 57 -6.87 18.70 2.92
N VAL A 58 -5.56 18.50 2.96
CA VAL A 58 -4.74 18.13 1.80
C VAL A 58 -4.45 16.64 1.78
N LEU A 59 -4.22 16.05 2.97
CA LEU A 59 -3.88 14.65 3.13
C LEU A 59 -4.77 13.99 4.20
N GLY A 60 -5.64 13.12 3.72
CA GLY A 60 -6.55 12.32 4.52
C GLY A 60 -5.86 11.14 5.22
N PRO A 61 -6.64 10.33 5.95
CA PRO A 61 -6.15 9.11 6.58
C PRO A 61 -5.49 8.16 5.58
N LEU A 62 -4.44 7.49 6.06
CA LEU A 62 -3.81 6.39 5.33
C LEU A 62 -4.84 5.29 5.06
N GLU A 63 -4.93 4.85 3.81
CA GLU A 63 -5.74 3.71 3.41
C GLU A 63 -4.90 2.44 3.44
N LEU A 64 -5.36 1.42 4.16
CA LEU A 64 -4.71 0.11 4.23
C LEU A 64 -5.52 -0.94 3.47
N VAL A 65 -4.86 -1.62 2.53
CA VAL A 65 -5.35 -2.79 1.81
C VAL A 65 -4.60 -4.02 2.31
N ILE A 66 -5.32 -5.06 2.72
CA ILE A 66 -4.72 -6.36 3.02
C ILE A 66 -4.49 -7.08 1.69
N ALA A 67 -3.24 -7.45 1.42
CA ALA A 67 -2.91 -8.33 0.33
C ALA A 67 -3.26 -9.78 0.69
N ARG A 68 -3.77 -10.53 -0.28
CA ARG A 68 -3.83 -11.99 -0.21
C ARG A 68 -2.43 -12.58 -0.13
N ASP A 69 -2.34 -13.80 0.39
CA ASP A 69 -1.10 -14.54 0.41
C ASP A 69 -0.51 -14.69 -1.01
N PHE A 70 0.81 -14.55 -1.08
CA PHE A 70 1.60 -14.66 -2.31
C PHE A 70 1.27 -13.61 -3.38
N LEU A 71 0.56 -12.52 -3.06
CA LEU A 71 0.22 -11.47 -4.04
C LEU A 71 1.47 -10.96 -4.78
N PHE A 72 2.51 -10.61 -4.03
CA PHE A 72 3.74 -10.04 -4.59
C PHE A 72 4.57 -11.08 -5.36
N HIS A 73 4.54 -12.33 -4.90
CA HIS A 73 5.15 -13.46 -5.60
C HIS A 73 4.48 -13.69 -6.96
N ASP A 74 3.16 -13.75 -7.00
CA ASP A 74 2.40 -13.94 -8.24
C ASP A 74 2.58 -12.76 -9.19
N TRP A 75 2.66 -11.55 -8.66
CA TRP A 75 2.99 -10.38 -9.47
C TRP A 75 4.36 -10.51 -10.13
N LEU A 76 5.40 -10.96 -9.40
CA LEU A 76 6.71 -11.24 -9.99
C LEU A 76 6.66 -12.35 -11.06
N LYS A 77 5.90 -13.44 -10.80
CA LYS A 77 5.65 -14.52 -11.77
C LYS A 77 5.05 -14.00 -13.06
N LEU A 78 4.00 -13.19 -12.98
CA LEU A 78 3.34 -12.58 -14.14
C LEU A 78 4.25 -11.64 -14.94
N LYS A 79 5.26 -11.04 -14.30
CA LYS A 79 6.25 -10.19 -14.98
C LYS A 79 7.43 -10.97 -15.58
N GLY A 80 7.46 -12.30 -15.44
CA GLY A 80 8.63 -13.11 -15.81
C GLY A 80 9.86 -12.79 -14.94
N LYS A 81 9.63 -12.24 -13.74
CA LYS A 81 10.65 -11.79 -12.78
C LYS A 81 10.71 -12.67 -11.54
N LEU A 82 10.10 -13.86 -11.62
CA LEU A 82 10.16 -14.86 -10.57
C LEU A 82 11.52 -15.56 -10.65
N GLY A 83 12.35 -15.34 -9.63
CA GLY A 83 13.77 -15.69 -9.64
C GLY A 83 14.67 -14.50 -10.01
N GLY A 84 15.93 -14.54 -9.55
CA GLY A 84 16.88 -13.43 -9.64
C GLY A 84 16.74 -12.39 -8.52
N GLN A 85 17.59 -11.35 -8.51
CA GLN A 85 17.57 -10.26 -7.51
C GLN A 85 16.44 -9.22 -7.75
N ASN A 86 15.31 -9.63 -8.32
CA ASN A 86 14.17 -8.74 -8.56
C ASN A 86 13.46 -8.42 -7.25
N LYS A 87 13.27 -7.13 -6.95
CA LYS A 87 12.64 -6.66 -5.71
C LYS A 87 11.25 -6.09 -5.97
N ILE A 88 10.38 -6.24 -4.98
CA ILE A 88 9.09 -5.55 -4.93
C ILE A 88 9.34 -4.05 -4.73
N PRO A 89 8.78 -3.16 -5.56
CA PRO A 89 8.87 -1.72 -5.32
C PRO A 89 8.16 -1.39 -3.99
N ARG A 90 8.85 -0.72 -3.06
CA ARG A 90 8.27 -0.40 -1.74
C ARG A 90 7.42 0.87 -1.75
N LEU A 91 7.75 1.81 -2.63
CA LEU A 91 7.10 3.12 -2.74
C LEU A 91 7.09 3.55 -4.22
N SER A 92 6.05 4.24 -4.65
CA SER A 92 6.01 4.89 -5.96
C SER A 92 5.23 6.20 -5.93
N ASN A 93 5.61 7.15 -6.78
CA ASN A 93 4.96 8.45 -6.90
C ASN A 93 3.77 8.45 -7.87
N ASN A 94 3.45 7.30 -8.46
CA ASN A 94 2.33 7.08 -9.34
C ASN A 94 1.57 5.82 -8.91
N ARG A 95 0.41 5.58 -9.53
CA ARG A 95 -0.46 4.46 -9.18
C ARG A 95 -0.23 3.20 -10.02
N LEU A 96 0.77 3.17 -10.92
CA LEU A 96 0.94 2.06 -11.87
C LEU A 96 1.07 0.70 -11.18
N PHE A 97 1.88 0.60 -10.12
CA PHE A 97 2.06 -0.64 -9.38
C PHE A 97 0.90 -0.89 -8.41
N MET A 98 0.41 0.14 -7.74
CA MET A 98 -0.75 0.06 -6.85
C MET A 98 -1.96 -0.55 -7.57
N GLU A 99 -2.30 -0.06 -8.76
CA GLU A 99 -3.41 -0.58 -9.57
C GLU A 99 -3.19 -2.03 -9.99
N GLN A 100 -1.95 -2.42 -10.33
CA GLN A 100 -1.64 -3.82 -10.65
C GLN A 100 -1.81 -4.73 -9.45
N PHE A 101 -1.35 -4.31 -8.27
CA PHE A 101 -1.51 -5.07 -7.05
C PHE A 101 -2.97 -5.18 -6.64
N ILE A 102 -3.74 -4.10 -6.68
CA ILE A 102 -5.18 -4.12 -6.37
C ILE A 102 -5.93 -5.04 -7.35
N ALA A 103 -5.66 -4.94 -8.65
CA ALA A 103 -6.28 -5.80 -9.66
C ALA A 103 -5.97 -7.27 -9.44
N LEU A 104 -4.72 -7.62 -9.13
CA LEU A 104 -4.32 -8.99 -8.83
C LEU A 104 -4.85 -9.50 -7.48
N ASN A 105 -5.04 -8.60 -6.51
CA ASN A 105 -5.60 -8.91 -5.20
C ASN A 105 -7.10 -9.24 -5.26
N ARG A 106 -7.82 -8.66 -6.23
CA ARG A 106 -9.25 -8.94 -6.49
C ARG A 106 -9.50 -10.24 -7.24
N ARG A 107 -8.49 -10.80 -7.92
CA ARG A 107 -8.60 -12.08 -8.62
C ARG A 107 -8.46 -13.21 -7.61
N LEU A 108 -9.59 -13.88 -7.32
CA LEU A 108 -9.64 -15.06 -6.44
C LEU A 108 -9.01 -16.31 -7.06
N ASP A 109 -8.77 -16.32 -8.37
CA ASP A 109 -8.22 -17.46 -9.10
C ASP A 109 -6.94 -17.07 -9.85
N VAL A 110 -5.79 -17.51 -9.35
CA VAL A 110 -4.68 -17.89 -10.22
C VAL A 110 -4.53 -19.40 -10.02
N PRO A 111 -5.03 -20.24 -10.95
CA PRO A 111 -4.76 -21.67 -10.91
C PRO A 111 -3.24 -21.87 -10.99
N VAL A 112 -2.75 -22.79 -10.16
CA VAL A 112 -1.34 -23.14 -9.96
C VAL A 112 -0.64 -23.46 -11.28
#